data_AF-C0C4B6-F1
#
_entry.id   AF-C0C4B6-F1
#
_cell.length_a   1.000
_cell.length_b   1.000
_cell.length_c   1.000
_cell.angle_alpha   90.00
_cell.angle_beta   90.00
_cell.angle_gamma   90.00
#
_symmetry.space_group_name_H-M   'P 1'
#
loop_
_entity.id
_entity.type
_entity.pdbx_description
1 polymer ?
#
loop_
_entity_poly.entity_id
_entity_poly.type
_entity_poly.pdbx_seq_one_letter_code
_entity_poly.pdbx_strand_id
1 'polypeptide(L)'
;MTTNKFIFQVYVGENGNWYINDTDTGAKAQGEQGEKGITPHIGINGNWFIGETDTQVPVTGPKGDTGAVGPQGIQGPKGEKGEQGPAGPVNIANNLDTMEEGYALDARQGKLLDEKINQIFSDFSIISPMVQKLYQLMHPVGSIVIQTVETNPSELYGGTWVAWGNGRVPVGIDKGQIEFNAAEKTGGMKKHTLTIDELPNHNHAIVNKRYATTFSTGGTGHEPLQTTGNRSWTNISDEDISTAFAGSNASHNNLQPYVTCYMWKRTA
;
A
#
# COMPACT_ATOMS: atom_id res chain seq x y z
N MET A 1 29.20 -15.23 1.11
CA MET A 1 27.72 -15.29 1.10
C MET A 1 27.35 -16.76 1.06
N THR A 2 26.84 -17.29 2.16
CA THR A 2 26.53 -18.72 2.29
C THR A 2 25.22 -19.00 1.58
N THR A 3 25.27 -19.72 0.46
CA THR A 3 24.07 -20.16 -0.26
C THR A 3 23.38 -21.22 0.57
N ASN A 4 22.26 -20.87 1.22
CA ASN A 4 21.40 -21.84 1.90
C ASN A 4 20.80 -22.76 0.84
N LYS A 5 21.46 -23.92 0.65
CA LYS A 5 20.96 -25.02 -0.16
C LYS A 5 19.79 -25.63 0.62
N PHE A 6 18.56 -25.27 0.26
CA PHE A 6 17.38 -25.98 0.74
C PHE A 6 17.45 -27.41 0.20
N ILE A 7 17.73 -28.37 1.07
CA ILE A 7 17.71 -29.80 0.76
C ILE A 7 16.32 -30.28 1.13
N PHE A 8 15.56 -30.73 0.14
CA PHE A 8 14.29 -31.42 0.40
C PHE A 8 14.60 -32.78 1.01
N GLN A 9 14.03 -33.07 2.18
CA GLN A 9 14.18 -34.37 2.82
C GLN A 9 13.04 -35.27 2.37
N VAL A 10 13.36 -36.43 1.79
CA VAL A 10 12.35 -37.44 1.42
C VAL A 10 12.60 -38.68 2.28
N TYR A 11 11.58 -39.11 3.02
CA TYR A 11 11.66 -40.28 3.89
C TYR A 11 10.30 -40.99 3.99
N VAL A 12 10.31 -42.19 4.58
CA VAL A 12 9.10 -42.97 4.85
C VAL A 12 8.70 -42.77 6.31
N GLY A 13 7.49 -42.29 6.56
CA GLY A 13 6.97 -42.05 7.91
C GLY A 13 6.52 -43.34 8.60
N GLU A 14 6.30 -43.30 9.91
CA GLU A 14 5.87 -44.46 10.71
C GLU A 14 4.52 -45.06 10.25
N ASN A 15 3.67 -44.26 9.60
CA ASN A 15 2.42 -44.70 9.00
C ASN A 15 2.58 -45.43 7.64
N GLY A 16 3.82 -45.57 7.17
CA GLY A 16 4.18 -46.24 5.91
C GLY A 16 3.94 -45.39 4.66
N ASN A 17 3.71 -44.08 4.77
CA ASN A 17 3.56 -43.17 3.64
C ASN A 17 4.88 -42.45 3.31
N TRP A 18 5.00 -41.95 2.09
CA TRP A 18 6.08 -41.04 1.69
C TRP A 18 5.86 -39.63 2.27
N TYR A 19 6.92 -39.05 2.83
CA TYR A 19 6.96 -37.67 3.31
C TYR A 19 7.92 -36.85 2.46
N ILE A 20 7.54 -35.59 2.19
CA ILE A 20 8.42 -34.58 1.62
C ILE A 20 8.53 -33.46 2.64
N ASN A 21 9.72 -33.29 3.19
CA ASN A 21 9.96 -32.56 4.44
C ASN A 21 9.03 -33.10 5.54
N ASP A 22 8.20 -32.25 6.14
CA ASP A 22 7.30 -32.64 7.23
C ASP A 22 5.84 -32.88 6.78
N THR A 23 5.60 -32.92 5.47
CA THR A 23 4.26 -33.11 4.90
C THR A 23 4.06 -34.55 4.42
N ASP A 24 3.05 -35.23 4.98
CA ASP A 24 2.59 -36.53 4.50
C ASP A 24 1.95 -36.37 3.11
N THR A 25 2.42 -37.13 2.13
CA THR A 25 1.88 -37.09 0.77
C THR A 25 0.59 -37.89 0.62
N GLY A 26 0.25 -38.75 1.59
CA GLY A 26 -0.84 -39.72 1.51
C GLY A 26 -0.53 -40.94 0.62
N ALA A 27 0.63 -40.96 -0.05
CA ALA A 27 1.04 -42.09 -0.89
C ALA A 27 1.77 -43.15 -0.07
N LYS A 28 1.27 -44.39 -0.09
CA LYS A 28 1.93 -45.53 0.58
C LYS A 28 3.30 -45.81 -0.04
N ALA A 29 4.31 -45.97 0.80
CA ALA A 29 5.68 -46.25 0.39
C ALA A 29 5.94 -47.72 0.05
N GLN A 30 5.02 -48.61 0.45
CA GLN A 30 5.04 -50.02 0.13
C GLN A 30 3.68 -50.43 -0.45
N GLY A 31 3.70 -51.26 -1.48
CA GLY A 31 2.47 -51.88 -2.01
C GLY A 31 1.84 -52.84 -1.00
N GLU A 32 0.54 -53.07 -1.13
CA GLU A 32 -0.15 -54.09 -0.35
C GLU A 32 0.50 -55.46 -0.59
N GLN A 33 0.60 -56.28 0.46
CA GLN A 33 1.11 -57.64 0.31
C GLN A 33 0.16 -58.42 -0.60
N GLY A 34 0.68 -58.95 -1.70
CA GLY A 34 -0.11 -59.77 -2.63
C GLY A 34 -0.75 -60.96 -1.91
N GLU A 35 -1.94 -61.35 -2.35
CA GLU A 35 -2.65 -62.50 -1.81
C GLU A 35 -1.74 -63.75 -1.85
N LYS A 36 -1.87 -64.62 -0.84
CA LYS A 36 -1.08 -65.85 -0.79
C LYS A 36 -1.36 -66.66 -2.06
N GLY A 37 -0.30 -66.97 -2.80
CA GLY A 37 -0.39 -67.80 -3.99
C GLY A 37 -1.01 -69.16 -3.67
N ILE A 38 -1.87 -69.63 -4.57
CA ILE A 38 -2.48 -70.96 -4.45
C ILE A 38 -1.38 -72.01 -4.66
N THR A 39 -1.14 -72.84 -3.64
CA THR A 39 -0.12 -73.89 -3.71
C THR A 39 -0.68 -75.12 -4.44
N PRO A 40 0.00 -75.62 -5.49
CA PRO A 40 -0.42 -76.87 -6.14
C PRO A 40 -0.22 -78.06 -5.21
N HIS A 41 -1.14 -79.01 -5.20
CA HIS A 41 -1.03 -80.25 -4.43
C HIS A 41 -1.54 -81.46 -5.22
N ILE A 42 -1.25 -82.66 -4.70
CA ILE A 42 -1.67 -83.92 -5.32
C ILE A 42 -2.98 -84.37 -4.65
N GLY A 43 -4.04 -84.49 -5.42
CA GLY A 43 -5.34 -84.99 -4.95
C GLY A 43 -5.34 -86.51 -4.73
N ILE A 44 -6.32 -87.00 -3.95
CA ILE A 44 -6.44 -88.44 -3.63
C ILE A 44 -6.66 -89.33 -4.86
N ASN A 45 -7.13 -88.74 -5.96
CA ASN A 45 -7.35 -89.39 -7.24
C ASN A 45 -6.08 -89.43 -8.12
N GLY A 46 -4.96 -88.89 -7.63
CA GLY A 46 -3.67 -88.89 -8.33
C GLY A 46 -3.50 -87.79 -9.37
N ASN A 47 -4.37 -86.76 -9.37
CA ASN A 47 -4.26 -85.59 -10.25
C ASN A 47 -3.62 -84.39 -9.54
N TRP A 48 -3.07 -83.46 -10.33
CA TRP A 48 -2.68 -82.14 -9.85
C TRP A 48 -3.92 -81.28 -9.52
N PHE A 49 -3.90 -80.63 -8.36
CA PHE A 49 -4.90 -79.66 -7.93
C PHE A 49 -4.27 -78.28 -7.79
N ILE A 50 -5.00 -77.25 -8.24
CA ILE A 50 -4.71 -75.85 -7.96
C ILE A 50 -5.79 -75.35 -7.00
N GLY A 51 -5.45 -75.23 -5.72
CA GLY A 51 -6.45 -74.96 -4.68
C GLY A 51 -7.42 -76.13 -4.59
N GLU A 52 -8.72 -75.89 -4.57
CA GLU A 52 -9.74 -76.96 -4.53
C GLU A 52 -10.10 -77.52 -5.92
N THR A 53 -9.49 -77.00 -7.00
CA THR A 53 -9.85 -77.36 -8.38
C THR A 53 -8.96 -78.49 -8.90
N ASP A 54 -9.57 -79.60 -9.32
CA ASP A 54 -8.92 -80.70 -10.04
C ASP A 54 -8.57 -80.27 -11.48
N THR A 55 -7.31 -80.39 -11.87
CA THR A 55 -6.86 -80.05 -13.23
C THR A 55 -7.13 -81.15 -14.25
N GLN A 56 -7.52 -82.36 -13.81
CA GLN A 56 -7.60 -83.59 -14.62
C GLN A 56 -6.24 -84.02 -15.22
N VAL A 57 -5.14 -83.45 -14.75
CA VAL A 57 -3.78 -83.83 -15.14
C VAL A 57 -3.23 -84.84 -14.12
N PRO A 58 -3.01 -86.12 -14.48
CA PRO A 58 -2.43 -87.09 -13.57
C PRO A 58 -0.98 -86.73 -13.22
N VAL A 59 -0.59 -86.98 -11.97
CA VAL A 59 0.76 -86.65 -11.44
C VAL A 59 1.83 -87.63 -11.94
N THR A 60 1.42 -88.74 -12.56
CA THR A 60 2.30 -89.76 -13.12
C THR A 60 2.13 -89.90 -14.63
N GLY A 61 3.23 -89.67 -15.36
CA GLY A 61 3.39 -90.17 -16.73
C GLY A 61 3.71 -91.68 -16.75
N PRO A 62 3.64 -92.35 -17.91
CA PRO A 62 4.06 -93.75 -18.03
C PRO A 62 5.52 -93.92 -17.58
N LYS A 63 5.76 -94.94 -16.76
CA LYS A 63 7.08 -95.30 -16.20
C LYS A 63 8.12 -95.51 -17.32
N GLY A 64 9.15 -94.66 -17.36
CA GLY A 64 10.32 -94.82 -18.23
C GLY A 64 11.43 -95.62 -17.54
N ASP A 65 12.26 -96.29 -18.35
CA ASP A 65 13.37 -97.11 -17.88
C ASP A 65 14.48 -96.29 -17.18
N THR A 66 15.05 -96.89 -16.14
CA THR A 66 16.01 -96.31 -15.18
C THR A 66 17.29 -95.78 -15.84
N GLY A 67 17.61 -94.49 -15.59
CA GLY A 67 18.92 -93.88 -15.80
C GLY A 67 19.41 -93.17 -14.53
N ALA A 68 20.73 -93.14 -14.30
CA ALA A 68 21.36 -92.78 -13.03
C ALA A 68 21.06 -91.35 -12.53
N VAL A 69 20.93 -91.19 -11.20
CA VAL A 69 20.69 -89.91 -10.51
C VAL A 69 21.91 -88.99 -10.59
N GLY A 70 21.75 -87.80 -11.16
CA GLY A 70 22.72 -86.69 -11.11
C GLY A 70 22.63 -85.86 -9.82
N PRO A 71 23.67 -85.08 -9.46
CA PRO A 71 23.73 -84.33 -8.21
C PRO A 71 22.64 -83.26 -8.10
N GLN A 72 22.16 -83.03 -6.87
CA GLN A 72 21.06 -82.11 -6.56
C GLN A 72 21.39 -80.65 -6.93
N GLY A 73 20.47 -79.98 -7.65
CA GLY A 73 20.67 -78.65 -8.22
C GLY A 73 20.78 -77.52 -7.19
N ILE A 74 21.60 -76.52 -7.52
CA ILE A 74 21.74 -75.25 -6.78
C ILE A 74 20.42 -74.47 -6.78
N GLN A 75 20.09 -73.82 -5.65
CA GLN A 75 18.94 -72.94 -5.52
C GLN A 75 19.00 -71.81 -6.58
N GLY A 76 17.91 -71.62 -7.32
CA GLY A 76 17.85 -70.65 -8.42
C GLY A 76 18.06 -69.19 -7.96
N PRO A 77 18.63 -68.32 -8.82
CA PRO A 77 18.84 -66.91 -8.48
C PRO A 77 17.50 -66.24 -8.17
N LYS A 78 17.50 -65.33 -7.19
CA LYS A 78 16.35 -64.47 -6.85
C LYS A 78 15.89 -63.75 -8.12
N GLY A 79 14.61 -63.89 -8.47
CA GLY A 79 14.05 -63.32 -9.69
C GLY A 79 14.25 -61.81 -9.77
N GLU A 80 14.51 -61.32 -10.99
CA GLU A 80 14.62 -59.89 -11.27
C GLU A 80 13.32 -59.17 -10.90
N LYS A 81 13.45 -57.95 -10.37
CA LYS A 81 12.31 -57.09 -10.04
C LYS A 81 11.51 -56.86 -11.32
N GLY A 82 10.22 -57.19 -11.30
CA GLY A 82 9.35 -57.03 -12.47
C GLY A 82 9.39 -55.61 -13.03
N GLU A 83 9.35 -55.51 -14.36
CA GLU A 83 9.27 -54.23 -15.06
C GLU A 83 8.03 -53.46 -14.58
N GLN A 84 8.18 -52.14 -14.41
CA GLN A 84 7.05 -51.29 -14.07
C GLN A 84 5.99 -51.39 -15.17
N GLY A 85 4.74 -51.63 -14.78
CA GLY A 85 3.64 -51.75 -15.73
C GLY A 85 3.49 -50.51 -16.63
N PRO A 86 2.90 -50.66 -17.83
CA PRO A 86 2.68 -49.55 -18.74
C PRO A 86 1.87 -48.45 -18.04
N ALA A 87 2.28 -47.19 -18.21
CA ALA A 87 1.51 -46.05 -17.69
C ALA A 87 0.10 -46.07 -18.28
N GLY A 88 -0.92 -45.89 -17.43
CA GLY A 88 -2.31 -45.81 -17.87
C GLY A 88 -2.57 -44.63 -18.82
N PRO A 89 -3.66 -44.66 -19.60
CA PRO A 89 -4.03 -43.54 -20.44
C PRO A 89 -4.27 -42.30 -19.58
N VAL A 90 -3.53 -41.22 -19.84
CA VAL A 90 -3.71 -39.92 -19.17
C VAL A 90 -4.62 -39.07 -20.05
N ASN A 91 -5.80 -38.74 -19.57
CA ASN A 91 -6.66 -37.77 -20.22
C ASN A 91 -6.13 -36.36 -19.89
N ILE A 92 -5.83 -35.56 -20.90
CA ILE A 92 -5.28 -34.21 -20.73
C ILE A 92 -6.26 -33.19 -21.29
N ALA A 93 -6.73 -32.28 -20.44
CA ALA A 93 -7.59 -31.16 -20.82
C ALA A 93 -6.75 -29.97 -21.29
N ASN A 94 -7.16 -29.35 -22.39
CA ASN A 94 -6.53 -28.15 -22.96
C ASN A 94 -7.25 -26.84 -22.57
N ASN A 95 -8.07 -26.89 -21.54
CA ASN A 95 -8.95 -25.80 -21.10
C ASN A 95 -9.07 -25.79 -19.55
N LEU A 96 -9.79 -24.80 -19.01
CA LEU A 96 -9.97 -24.59 -17.57
C LEU A 96 -11.39 -24.92 -17.07
N ASP A 97 -12.26 -25.37 -17.96
CA ASP A 97 -13.68 -25.63 -17.73
C ASP A 97 -14.02 -27.13 -17.70
N THR A 98 -13.08 -28.02 -18.02
CA THR A 98 -13.26 -29.47 -17.89
C THR A 98 -13.40 -29.86 -16.42
N MET A 99 -14.57 -30.42 -16.07
CA MET A 99 -14.88 -30.92 -14.74
C MET A 99 -14.96 -32.47 -14.67
N GLU A 100 -14.60 -33.15 -15.75
CA GLU A 100 -14.66 -34.62 -15.86
C GLU A 100 -13.53 -35.27 -15.05
N GLU A 101 -13.87 -36.27 -14.24
CA GLU A 101 -12.88 -37.02 -13.45
C GLU A 101 -11.86 -37.73 -14.35
N GLY A 102 -10.61 -37.78 -13.90
CA GLY A 102 -9.52 -38.43 -14.64
C GLY A 102 -8.83 -37.56 -15.69
N TYR A 103 -9.29 -36.33 -15.91
CA TYR A 103 -8.58 -35.34 -16.74
C TYR A 103 -7.59 -34.51 -15.92
N ALA A 104 -6.33 -34.45 -16.36
CA ALA A 104 -5.32 -33.54 -15.85
C ALA A 104 -5.24 -32.27 -16.72
N LEU A 105 -4.86 -31.13 -16.14
CA LEU A 105 -4.54 -29.94 -16.93
C LEU A 105 -3.29 -30.19 -17.80
N ASP A 106 -3.33 -29.74 -19.05
CA ASP A 106 -2.11 -29.66 -19.84
C ASP A 106 -1.13 -28.64 -19.25
N ALA A 107 0.18 -28.88 -19.41
CA ALA A 107 1.22 -28.05 -18.80
C ALA A 107 1.12 -26.55 -19.16
N ARG A 108 0.60 -26.21 -20.35
CA ARG A 108 0.38 -24.81 -20.77
C ARG A 108 -0.77 -24.18 -20.00
N GLN A 109 -1.87 -24.90 -19.80
CA GLN A 109 -3.00 -24.41 -18.99
C GLN A 109 -2.61 -24.30 -17.52
N GLY A 110 -1.84 -25.26 -17.00
CA GLY A 110 -1.28 -25.18 -15.63
C GLY A 110 -0.40 -23.94 -15.45
N LYS A 111 0.47 -23.64 -16.42
CA LYS A 111 1.29 -22.43 -16.42
C LYS A 111 0.46 -21.15 -16.52
N LEU A 112 -0.55 -21.10 -17.39
CA LEU A 112 -1.44 -19.95 -17.52
C LEU A 112 -2.25 -19.69 -16.24
N LEU A 113 -2.69 -20.75 -15.58
CA LEU A 113 -3.39 -20.67 -14.30
C LEU A 113 -2.45 -20.13 -13.21
N ASP A 114 -1.22 -20.65 -13.13
CA ASP A 114 -0.18 -20.16 -12.21
C ASP A 114 0.14 -18.67 -12.45
N GLU A 115 0.33 -18.27 -13.72
CA GLU A 115 0.55 -16.87 -14.10
C GLU A 115 -0.62 -15.97 -13.68
N LYS A 116 -1.87 -16.39 -13.90
CA LYS A 116 -3.08 -15.65 -13.47
C LYS A 116 -3.18 -15.55 -11.95
N ILE A 117 -2.90 -16.62 -11.21
CA ILE A 117 -2.93 -16.63 -9.74
C ILE A 117 -1.85 -15.69 -9.18
N ASN A 118 -0.63 -15.77 -9.72
CA ASN A 118 0.47 -14.91 -9.30
C ASN A 118 0.20 -13.43 -9.65
N GLN A 119 -0.45 -13.15 -10.78
CA GLN A 119 -0.91 -11.80 -11.12
C GLN A 119 -1.91 -11.27 -10.08
N ILE A 120 -2.88 -12.09 -9.65
CA ILE A 120 -3.85 -11.71 -8.62
C ILE A 120 -3.14 -11.38 -7.29
N PHE A 121 -2.22 -12.23 -6.83
CA PHE A 121 -1.48 -11.95 -5.59
C PHE A 121 -0.60 -10.70 -5.69
N SER A 122 0.03 -10.48 -6.85
CA SER A 122 0.75 -9.25 -7.14
C SER A 122 -0.17 -8.04 -7.01
N ASP A 123 -1.35 -8.07 -7.64
CA ASP A 123 -2.33 -6.99 -7.64
C ASP A 123 -2.85 -6.61 -6.23
N PHE A 124 -2.81 -7.52 -5.26
CA PHE A 124 -3.21 -7.24 -3.87
C PHE A 124 -2.05 -6.86 -2.94
N SER A 125 -0.81 -7.08 -3.33
CA SER A 125 0.37 -6.75 -2.49
C SER A 125 0.94 -5.36 -2.75
N ILE A 126 0.61 -4.77 -3.91
CA ILE A 126 0.99 -3.42 -4.32
C ILE A 126 -0.27 -2.63 -4.70
N ILE A 127 -0.20 -1.30 -4.71
CA ILE A 127 -1.27 -0.48 -5.30
C ILE A 127 -1.36 -0.88 -6.77
N SER A 128 -2.35 -1.71 -7.11
CA SER A 128 -2.45 -2.29 -8.43
C SER A 128 -2.56 -1.23 -9.52
N PRO A 129 -2.10 -1.50 -10.75
CA PRO A 129 -2.28 -0.58 -11.88
C PRO A 129 -3.74 -0.14 -12.07
N MET A 130 -4.70 -1.01 -11.75
CA MET A 130 -6.12 -0.68 -11.81
C MET A 130 -6.53 0.36 -10.75
N VAL A 131 -6.02 0.24 -9.52
CA VAL A 131 -6.25 1.23 -8.45
C VAL A 131 -5.59 2.56 -8.79
N GLN A 132 -4.38 2.56 -9.33
CA GLN A 132 -3.71 3.78 -9.80
C GLN A 132 -4.55 4.48 -10.88
N LYS A 133 -5.05 3.72 -11.85
CA LYS A 133 -5.88 4.24 -12.94
C LYS A 133 -7.23 4.76 -12.44
N LEU A 134 -7.86 4.07 -11.48
CA LEU A 134 -9.07 4.53 -10.83
C LEU A 134 -8.83 5.84 -10.05
N TYR A 135 -7.74 5.92 -9.29
CA TYR A 135 -7.37 7.13 -8.56
C TYR A 135 -7.17 8.32 -9.49
N GLN A 136 -6.46 8.12 -10.60
CA GLN A 136 -6.28 9.13 -11.64
C GLN A 136 -7.60 9.52 -12.33
N LEU A 137 -8.56 8.60 -12.45
CA LEU A 137 -9.89 8.90 -13.00
C LEU A 137 -10.71 9.77 -12.03
N MET A 138 -10.63 9.49 -10.73
CA MET A 138 -11.29 10.29 -9.69
C MET A 138 -10.66 11.68 -9.51
N HIS A 139 -9.39 11.84 -9.86
CA HIS A 139 -8.65 13.09 -9.77
C HIS A 139 -8.14 13.51 -11.15
N PRO A 140 -8.98 14.10 -12.02
CA PRO A 140 -8.55 14.59 -13.33
C PRO A 140 -7.48 15.70 -13.21
N VAL A 141 -6.81 16.02 -14.33
CA VAL A 141 -5.87 17.14 -14.40
C VAL A 141 -6.52 18.42 -13.90
N GLY A 142 -5.82 19.15 -13.01
CA GLY A 142 -6.35 20.31 -12.29
C GLY A 142 -6.91 19.99 -10.90
N SER A 143 -7.10 18.72 -10.54
CA SER A 143 -7.50 18.32 -9.18
C SER A 143 -6.43 18.67 -8.17
N ILE A 144 -6.87 19.10 -6.99
CA ILE A 144 -6.01 19.38 -5.84
C ILE A 144 -6.35 18.36 -4.76
N VAL A 145 -5.32 17.68 -4.25
CA VAL A 145 -5.43 16.76 -3.11
C VAL A 145 -4.71 17.34 -1.91
N ILE A 146 -5.24 17.10 -0.71
CA ILE A 146 -4.73 17.64 0.55
C ILE A 146 -4.27 16.49 1.43
N GLN A 147 -3.07 16.60 1.98
CA GLN A 147 -2.43 15.56 2.78
C GLN A 147 -1.65 16.17 3.94
N THR A 148 -1.47 15.42 5.03
CA THR A 148 -0.61 15.82 6.16
C THR A 148 0.82 15.32 6.03
N VAL A 149 1.11 14.57 4.97
CA VAL A 149 2.43 14.01 4.65
C VAL A 149 2.99 14.65 3.38
N GLU A 150 4.32 14.67 3.28
CA GLU A 150 5.04 15.28 2.16
C GLU A 150 5.03 14.39 0.90
N THR A 151 4.71 13.10 1.02
CA THR A 151 4.76 12.15 -0.10
C THR A 151 4.00 12.67 -1.32
N ASN A 152 4.69 12.75 -2.46
CA ASN A 152 4.04 13.18 -3.70
C ASN A 152 3.07 12.07 -4.16
N PRO A 153 1.80 12.38 -4.52
CA PRO A 153 0.85 11.38 -5.00
C PRO A 153 1.36 10.54 -6.18
N SER A 154 2.29 11.06 -6.99
CA SER A 154 2.91 10.30 -8.09
C SER A 154 3.65 9.05 -7.62
N GLU A 155 4.16 9.04 -6.39
CA GLU A 155 4.91 7.91 -5.83
C GLU A 155 4.02 6.70 -5.54
N LEU A 156 2.73 6.93 -5.29
CA LEU A 156 1.76 5.88 -4.92
C LEU A 156 0.77 5.58 -6.04
N TYR A 157 0.30 6.62 -6.73
CA TYR A 157 -0.85 6.53 -7.64
C TYR A 157 -0.50 6.90 -9.08
N GLY A 158 0.76 7.25 -9.36
CA GLY A 158 1.21 7.73 -10.67
C GLY A 158 0.65 9.10 -11.04
N GLY A 159 0.73 9.45 -12.32
CA GLY A 159 0.44 10.80 -12.82
C GLY A 159 1.55 11.80 -12.50
N THR A 160 1.35 13.06 -12.89
CA THR A 160 2.27 14.16 -12.59
C THR A 160 1.60 15.16 -11.66
N TRP A 161 2.27 15.46 -10.54
CA TRP A 161 1.75 16.33 -9.50
C TRP A 161 2.80 17.33 -9.04
N VAL A 162 2.36 18.54 -8.73
CA VAL A 162 3.21 19.64 -8.25
C VAL A 162 2.65 20.21 -6.95
N ALA A 163 3.53 20.65 -6.05
CA ALA A 163 3.11 21.35 -4.85
C ALA A 163 2.34 22.63 -5.24
N TRP A 164 1.22 22.88 -4.56
CA TRP A 164 0.30 23.96 -4.91
C TRP A 164 -0.04 24.82 -3.69
N GLY A 165 -0.14 26.13 -3.90
CA GLY A 165 -0.64 27.04 -2.87
C GLY A 165 0.26 27.21 -1.65
N ASN A 166 1.58 27.01 -1.78
CA ASN A 166 2.53 27.16 -0.66
C ASN A 166 2.32 28.47 0.12
N GLY A 167 2.06 28.35 1.43
CA GLY A 167 1.83 29.47 2.34
C GLY A 167 0.53 30.25 2.08
N ARG A 168 -0.44 29.68 1.38
CA ARG A 168 -1.72 30.30 1.01
C ARG A 168 -2.89 29.43 1.45
N VAL A 169 -4.03 30.08 1.69
CA VAL A 169 -5.31 29.42 1.95
C VAL A 169 -6.11 29.40 0.64
N PRO A 170 -6.72 28.27 0.25
CA PRO A 170 -7.59 28.22 -0.94
C PRO A 170 -8.83 29.08 -0.74
N VAL A 171 -9.18 29.89 -1.75
CA VAL A 171 -10.40 30.68 -1.80
C VAL A 171 -11.21 30.23 -3.01
N GLY A 172 -12.52 30.03 -2.81
CA GLY A 172 -13.42 29.67 -3.89
C GLY A 172 -13.50 30.78 -4.95
N ILE A 173 -13.60 30.40 -6.23
CA ILE A 173 -13.73 31.36 -7.32
C ILE A 173 -15.08 32.08 -7.18
N ASP A 174 -15.02 33.41 -7.17
CA ASP A 174 -16.18 34.29 -7.29
C ASP A 174 -15.97 35.18 -8.52
N LYS A 175 -16.71 34.91 -9.59
CA LYS A 175 -16.61 35.67 -10.86
C LYS A 175 -17.04 37.14 -10.72
N GLY A 176 -17.77 37.49 -9.65
CA GLY A 176 -18.19 38.87 -9.37
C GLY A 176 -17.12 39.71 -8.66
N GLN A 177 -16.10 39.09 -8.08
CA GLN A 177 -15.05 39.77 -7.32
C GLN A 177 -13.73 39.76 -8.09
N ILE A 178 -13.13 40.92 -8.30
CA ILE A 178 -11.92 41.02 -9.12
C ILE A 178 -10.75 40.24 -8.53
N GLU A 179 -10.70 40.05 -7.22
CA GLU A 179 -9.65 39.35 -6.49
C GLU A 179 -9.75 37.83 -6.71
N PHE A 180 -10.96 37.31 -6.89
CA PHE A 180 -11.27 35.86 -6.91
C PHE A 180 -11.89 35.37 -8.24
N ASN A 181 -11.89 36.19 -9.29
CA ASN A 181 -12.56 35.90 -10.55
C ASN A 181 -11.87 34.88 -11.47
N ALA A 182 -10.68 34.39 -11.12
CA ALA A 182 -9.99 33.36 -11.88
C ALA A 182 -9.26 32.40 -10.94
N ALA A 183 -9.06 31.17 -11.42
CA ALA A 183 -8.29 30.16 -10.68
C ALA A 183 -6.84 30.64 -10.49
N GLU A 184 -6.25 30.26 -9.35
CA GLU A 184 -4.82 30.44 -9.07
C GLU A 184 -4.33 31.89 -9.00
N LYS A 185 -5.25 32.87 -8.94
CA LYS A 185 -4.90 34.22 -8.52
C LYS A 185 -4.35 34.17 -7.10
N THR A 186 -3.35 35.00 -6.85
CA THR A 186 -2.72 35.11 -5.54
C THR A 186 -2.88 36.52 -5.00
N GLY A 187 -2.97 36.62 -3.68
CA GLY A 187 -3.12 37.88 -2.96
C GLY A 187 -3.00 37.66 -1.47
N GLY A 188 -3.41 38.66 -0.69
CA GLY A 188 -3.32 38.67 0.77
C GLY A 188 -1.96 39.07 1.30
N MET A 189 -1.90 39.37 2.60
CA MET A 189 -0.69 39.78 3.29
C MET A 189 -0.66 39.21 4.72
N LYS A 190 0.53 38.84 5.20
CA LYS A 190 0.71 38.29 6.56
C LYS A 190 0.77 39.37 7.63
N LYS A 191 1.24 40.56 7.27
CA LYS A 191 1.40 41.70 8.18
C LYS A 191 0.95 42.98 7.47
N HIS A 192 0.26 43.85 8.20
CA HIS A 192 -0.20 45.14 7.68
C HIS A 192 0.23 46.27 8.60
N THR A 193 0.72 47.36 8.01
CA THR A 193 0.99 48.61 8.74
C THR A 193 -0.10 49.59 8.37
N LEU A 194 -0.83 50.08 9.38
CA LEU A 194 -1.91 51.03 9.17
C LEU A 194 -1.40 52.32 8.50
N THR A 195 -2.19 52.81 7.57
CA THR A 195 -1.99 54.08 6.88
C THR A 195 -2.89 55.17 7.46
N ILE A 196 -2.61 56.43 7.12
CA ILE A 196 -3.43 57.57 7.57
C ILE A 196 -4.88 57.43 7.10
N ASP A 197 -5.09 56.91 5.88
CA ASP A 197 -6.43 56.72 5.29
C ASP A 197 -7.26 55.65 6.02
N GLU A 198 -6.60 54.75 6.75
CA GLU A 198 -7.25 53.68 7.53
C GLU A 198 -7.57 54.11 8.97
N LEU A 199 -7.14 55.30 9.40
CA LEU A 199 -7.45 55.82 10.73
C LEU A 199 -8.85 56.43 10.76
N PRO A 200 -9.72 56.01 11.69
CA PRO A 200 -10.98 56.70 11.91
C PRO A 200 -10.75 58.17 12.29
N ASN A 201 -11.67 59.05 11.87
CA ASN A 201 -11.66 60.43 12.32
C ASN A 201 -11.73 60.48 13.85
N HIS A 202 -10.76 61.15 14.47
CA HIS A 202 -10.64 61.30 15.91
C HIS A 202 -10.18 62.72 16.25
N ASN A 203 -10.45 63.15 17.48
CA ASN A 203 -9.98 64.42 18.01
C ASN A 203 -9.21 64.21 19.32
N HIS A 204 -8.34 65.15 19.64
CA HIS A 204 -7.64 65.18 20.92
C HIS A 204 -8.18 66.33 21.79
N ALA A 205 -8.48 66.03 23.04
CA ALA A 205 -8.88 67.04 24.02
C ALA A 205 -7.62 67.71 24.60
N ILE A 206 -7.42 68.99 24.30
CA ILE A 206 -6.34 69.79 24.89
C ILE A 206 -6.84 70.34 26.24
N VAL A 207 -6.29 69.83 27.34
CA VAL A 207 -6.77 70.13 28.71
C VAL A 207 -6.24 71.47 29.25
N ASN A 208 -5.22 72.05 28.61
CA ASN A 208 -4.60 73.30 29.06
C ASN A 208 -4.90 74.44 28.07
N LYS A 209 -6.18 74.79 27.92
CA LYS A 209 -6.58 76.03 27.25
C LYS A 209 -6.21 77.22 28.15
N ARG A 210 -4.94 77.61 28.15
CA ARG A 210 -4.58 78.97 28.58
C ARG A 210 -5.10 79.91 27.51
N TYR A 211 -6.26 80.51 27.77
CA TYR A 211 -6.84 81.51 26.89
C TYR A 211 -5.78 82.55 26.58
N ALA A 212 -5.43 82.71 25.30
CA ALA A 212 -4.74 83.90 24.85
C ALA A 212 -5.66 85.07 25.19
N THR A 213 -5.39 85.77 26.28
CA THR A 213 -6.04 87.04 26.55
C THR A 213 -5.52 88.00 25.49
N THR A 214 -6.25 88.13 24.38
CA THR A 214 -6.06 89.26 23.49
C THR A 214 -6.40 90.50 24.30
N PHE A 215 -5.39 91.14 24.87
CA PHE A 215 -5.54 92.53 25.28
C PHE A 215 -5.79 93.29 23.98
N SER A 216 -7.03 93.69 23.76
CA SER A 216 -7.31 94.78 22.83
C SER A 216 -6.68 96.03 23.45
N THR A 217 -5.49 96.41 23.00
CA THR A 217 -4.94 97.74 23.22
C THR A 217 -5.64 98.74 22.29
N GLY A 218 -6.97 98.76 22.34
CA GLY A 218 -7.80 99.85 21.84
C GLY A 218 -7.94 100.90 22.94
N GLY A 219 -6.85 101.58 23.28
CA GLY A 219 -6.86 102.61 24.31
C GLY A 219 -5.60 103.46 24.25
N THR A 220 -5.62 104.53 23.46
CA THR A 220 -4.62 105.59 23.54
C THR A 220 -4.81 106.34 24.85
N GLY A 221 -3.81 106.27 25.74
CA GLY A 221 -3.66 107.21 26.85
C GLY A 221 -4.05 106.66 28.22
N HIS A 222 -3.11 105.97 28.86
CA HIS A 222 -2.68 106.12 30.26
C HIS A 222 -1.84 104.87 30.58
N GLU A 223 -0.56 105.05 30.91
CA GLU A 223 0.33 103.98 31.38
C GLU A 223 -0.39 103.22 32.51
N PRO A 224 -0.78 101.94 32.33
CA PRO A 224 -1.34 101.19 33.43
C PRO A 224 -0.20 101.02 34.44
N LEU A 225 -0.41 101.53 35.65
CA LEU A 225 0.48 101.35 36.79
C LEU A 225 0.88 99.87 36.85
N GLN A 226 2.08 99.54 36.38
CA GLN A 226 2.58 98.19 36.44
C GLN A 226 2.86 97.93 37.91
N THR A 227 1.91 97.28 38.61
CA THR A 227 2.20 96.58 39.86
C THR A 227 3.52 95.86 39.67
N THR A 228 4.49 96.21 40.50
CA THR A 228 5.89 95.74 40.57
C THR A 228 6.01 94.25 40.90
N GLY A 229 5.18 93.42 40.29
CA GLY A 229 5.34 91.99 40.21
C GLY A 229 5.96 91.66 38.86
N ASN A 230 7.05 90.91 38.88
CA ASN A 230 7.73 90.38 37.71
C ASN A 230 6.76 89.47 36.91
N ARG A 231 5.97 90.03 35.99
CA ARG A 231 5.07 89.24 35.13
C ARG A 231 5.90 88.65 33.98
N SER A 232 6.31 87.40 34.16
CA SER A 232 6.97 86.62 33.12
C SER A 232 5.96 86.32 32.01
N TRP A 233 6.15 86.93 30.84
CA TRP A 233 5.45 86.56 29.62
C TRP A 233 6.12 85.31 29.04
N THR A 234 5.65 84.14 29.43
CA THR A 234 5.99 82.92 28.70
C THR A 234 5.21 82.93 27.39
N ASN A 235 5.87 83.28 26.29
CA ASN A 235 5.36 83.00 24.95
C ASN A 235 5.22 81.47 24.85
N ILE A 236 3.98 80.99 24.84
CA ILE A 236 3.68 79.58 24.60
C ILE A 236 3.81 79.40 23.09
N SER A 237 4.83 78.67 22.63
CA SER A 237 5.00 78.38 21.20
C SER A 237 4.00 77.29 20.77
N ASP A 238 3.73 77.14 19.46
CA ASP A 238 2.89 76.04 18.96
C ASP A 238 3.42 74.65 19.38
N GLU A 239 4.71 74.54 19.74
CA GLU A 239 5.33 73.33 20.29
C GLU A 239 4.84 72.99 21.71
N ASP A 240 4.38 73.98 22.48
CA ASP A 240 3.91 73.81 23.86
C ASP A 240 2.47 73.26 23.95
N ILE A 241 1.72 73.22 22.84
CA ILE A 241 0.32 72.73 22.76
C ILE A 241 0.21 71.63 21.70
N SER A 242 0.98 70.55 21.88
CA SER A 242 0.94 69.39 21.01
C SER A 242 0.70 68.10 21.78
N THR A 243 -0.11 67.20 21.22
CA THR A 243 -0.10 65.79 21.64
C THR A 243 1.10 65.11 20.98
N ALA A 244 2.05 64.65 21.78
CA ALA A 244 3.21 63.91 21.27
C ALA A 244 2.77 62.73 20.38
N PHE A 245 3.55 62.42 19.35
CA PHE A 245 3.34 61.22 18.55
C PHE A 245 3.33 59.99 19.46
N ALA A 246 2.29 59.18 19.35
CA ALA A 246 2.15 57.93 20.09
C ALA A 246 1.99 56.76 19.10
N GLY A 247 2.65 55.64 19.39
CA GLY A 247 2.65 54.45 18.54
C GLY A 247 4.02 54.14 17.92
N SER A 248 4.20 52.91 17.46
CA SER A 248 5.46 52.43 16.88
C SER A 248 5.46 52.37 15.34
N ASN A 249 4.31 52.61 14.70
CA ASN A 249 4.08 52.33 13.27
C ASN A 249 4.45 50.88 12.88
N ALA A 250 4.46 49.96 13.85
CA ALA A 250 4.78 48.57 13.59
C ALA A 250 3.60 47.87 12.90
N SER A 251 3.92 46.98 11.97
CA SER A 251 2.89 46.13 11.36
C SER A 251 2.27 45.17 12.38
N HIS A 252 0.96 44.97 12.28
CA HIS A 252 0.27 43.94 13.04
C HIS A 252 0.17 42.64 12.25
N ASN A 253 0.08 41.53 12.97
CA ASN A 253 -0.17 40.22 12.36
C ASN A 253 -1.58 40.17 11.77
N ASN A 254 -1.70 39.58 10.58
CA ASN A 254 -2.97 39.31 9.89
C ASN A 254 -3.18 37.79 9.67
N LEU A 255 -2.33 36.94 10.24
CA LEU A 255 -2.53 35.49 10.21
C LEU A 255 -3.58 35.08 11.25
N GLN A 256 -4.70 34.55 10.77
CA GLN A 256 -5.64 33.79 11.59
C GLN A 256 -5.00 32.49 12.11
N PRO A 257 -5.49 31.87 13.20
CA PRO A 257 -5.06 30.53 13.58
C PRO A 257 -5.15 29.53 12.42
N TYR A 258 -4.11 28.73 12.20
CA TYR A 258 -4.03 27.81 11.06
C TYR A 258 -3.36 26.47 11.43
N VAL A 259 -3.62 25.46 10.59
CA VAL A 259 -2.88 24.20 10.53
C VAL A 259 -2.32 24.04 9.12
N THR A 260 -1.08 23.56 9.00
CA THR A 260 -0.41 23.38 7.71
C THR A 260 -0.59 21.96 7.19
N CYS A 261 -0.77 21.84 5.88
CA CYS A 261 -0.86 20.58 5.16
C CYS A 261 -0.18 20.75 3.79
N TYR A 262 0.12 19.63 3.14
CA TYR A 262 0.62 19.58 1.77
C TYR A 262 -0.56 19.53 0.81
N MET A 263 -0.55 20.42 -0.18
CA MET A 263 -1.53 20.44 -1.26
C MET A 263 -0.82 20.16 -2.56
N TRP A 264 -1.31 19.16 -3.30
CA TRP A 264 -0.73 18.72 -4.58
C TRP A 264 -1.74 18.92 -5.69
N LYS A 265 -1.33 19.60 -6.77
CA LYS A 265 -2.14 19.77 -7.98
C LYS A 265 -1.68 18.78 -9.05
N ARG A 266 -2.63 18.04 -9.64
CA ARG A 266 -2.35 17.19 -10.80
C ARG A 266 -2.18 18.01 -12.06
N THR A 267 -1.09 17.81 -12.79
CA THR A 267 -0.76 18.52 -14.03
C THR A 267 -0.76 17.62 -15.27
N ALA A 268 -0.62 16.29 -15.10
CA ALA A 268 -0.79 15.28 -16.15
C ALA A 268 -1.26 13.93 -15.57
#